data_AF-A0A644YQ83-F1
#
_entry.id   AF-A0A644YQ83-F1
#
_cell.length_a   1.000
_cell.length_b   1.000
_cell.length_c   1.000
_cell.angle_alpha   90.00
_cell.angle_beta   90.00
_cell.angle_gamma   90.00
#
_symmetry.space_group_name_H-M   'P 1'
#
loop_
_entity.id
_entity.type
_entity.pdbx_description
1 polymer ?
#
loop_
_entity_poly.entity_id
_entity_poly.type
_entity_poly.pdbx_seq_one_letter_code
_entity_poly.pdbx_strand_id
1 'polypeptide(L)'
;MFFKKDKIWLSAIFAAIAQAFKSPGILLLAAYGILAIKDLIENKKLNLVIKKYFPFVLVPITVILIFYLYYLQTGNFWAYFQSGDNFHLNPLPYLVFISTKSWINTIWLEDVVYIFFLAIYGVYKLVKKYKFDITSVYPLVFLIATLLVAHRDISRYISPIYPFLLLSYQKQLNQKSIKTVLILLIPAIILYAINFICGNTAPISDWTNYL
;
A
#
# COMPACT_ATOMS: atom_id res chain seq x y z
N MET A 1 2.13 10.60 -10.64
CA MET A 1 2.72 11.25 -11.84
C MET A 1 1.68 12.01 -12.66
N PHE A 2 0.58 11.38 -13.09
CA PHE A 2 -0.48 12.03 -13.88
C PHE A 2 -1.13 13.23 -13.20
N PHE A 3 -1.44 13.13 -11.90
CA PHE A 3 -1.94 14.24 -11.09
C PHE A 3 -1.02 15.48 -11.14
N LYS A 4 0.30 15.29 -11.10
CA LYS A 4 1.27 16.41 -11.17
C LYS A 4 1.40 17.02 -12.56
N LYS A 5 0.90 16.35 -13.60
CA LYS A 5 0.86 16.83 -14.98
C LYS A 5 -0.54 17.36 -15.34
N ASP A 6 -1.37 17.65 -14.35
CA ASP A 6 -2.78 18.06 -14.48
C ASP A 6 -3.67 17.10 -15.29
N LYS A 7 -3.22 15.85 -15.51
CA LYS A 7 -3.99 14.78 -16.14
C LYS A 7 -4.86 14.09 -15.08
N ILE A 8 -5.81 14.84 -14.52
CA ILE A 8 -6.62 14.45 -13.35
C ILE A 8 -7.45 13.20 -13.64
N TRP A 9 -8.18 13.16 -14.75
CA TRP A 9 -9.02 12.01 -15.14
C TRP A 9 -8.22 10.71 -15.24
N LEU A 10 -7.07 10.76 -15.92
CA LEU A 10 -6.18 9.60 -15.99
C LEU A 10 -5.69 9.18 -14.61
N SER A 11 -5.35 10.14 -13.74
CA SER A 11 -4.96 9.85 -12.36
C SER A 11 -6.08 9.14 -11.57
N ALA A 12 -7.33 9.55 -11.77
CA ALA A 12 -8.48 8.95 -11.12
C ALA A 12 -8.79 7.54 -11.65
N ILE A 13 -8.68 7.32 -12.96
CA ILE A 13 -8.82 5.99 -13.58
C ILE A 13 -7.77 5.03 -13.00
N PHE A 14 -6.50 5.43 -12.93
CA PHE A 14 -5.47 4.58 -12.34
C PHE A 14 -5.67 4.35 -10.83
N ALA A 15 -6.23 5.32 -10.10
CA ALA A 15 -6.59 5.12 -8.69
C ALA A 15 -7.74 4.11 -8.52
N ALA A 16 -8.75 4.18 -9.39
CA ALA A 16 -9.84 3.21 -9.44
C ALA A 16 -9.33 1.80 -9.80
N ILE A 17 -8.46 1.69 -10.80
CA ILE A 17 -7.80 0.42 -11.16
C ILE A 17 -7.00 -0.12 -9.97
N ALA A 18 -6.21 0.71 -9.30
CA ALA A 18 -5.44 0.29 -8.13
C ALA A 18 -6.34 -0.26 -7.01
N GLN A 19 -7.48 0.40 -6.76
CA GLN A 19 -8.50 -0.09 -5.82
C GLN A 19 -9.11 -1.42 -6.26
N ALA A 20 -9.33 -1.62 -7.56
CA ALA A 20 -9.89 -2.86 -8.08
C ALA A 20 -8.96 -4.06 -7.84
N PHE A 21 -7.65 -3.86 -7.99
CA PHE A 21 -6.67 -4.94 -7.81
C PHE A 21 -6.37 -5.25 -6.35
N LYS A 22 -6.33 -4.24 -5.47
CA LYS A 22 -6.07 -4.45 -4.03
C LYS A 22 -6.80 -3.44 -3.16
N SER A 23 -7.35 -3.91 -2.05
CA SER A 23 -8.09 -3.10 -1.08
C SER A 23 -7.30 -1.90 -0.48
N PRO A 24 -5.96 -1.94 -0.26
CA PRO A 24 -5.21 -0.77 0.20
C PRO A 24 -5.13 0.36 -0.85
N GLY A 25 -5.61 0.15 -2.08
CA GLY A 25 -5.75 1.21 -3.09
C GLY A 25 -6.58 2.40 -2.60
N ILE A 26 -7.48 2.19 -1.63
CA ILE A 26 -8.37 3.20 -1.07
C ILE A 26 -7.59 4.32 -0.38
N LEU A 27 -6.36 4.03 0.06
CA LEU A 27 -5.46 5.01 0.67
C LEU A 27 -5.05 6.11 -0.32
N LEU A 28 -5.14 5.87 -1.64
CA LEU A 28 -5.00 6.94 -2.63
C LEU A 28 -6.12 7.97 -2.50
N LEU A 29 -7.36 7.54 -2.30
CA LEU A 29 -8.50 8.43 -2.08
C LEU A 29 -8.28 9.29 -0.83
N ALA A 30 -7.79 8.69 0.26
CA ALA A 30 -7.44 9.43 1.48
C ALA A 30 -6.34 10.47 1.21
N ALA A 31 -5.27 10.11 0.47
CA ALA A 31 -4.20 11.03 0.12
C ALA A 31 -4.70 12.21 -0.75
N TYR A 32 -5.54 11.94 -1.75
CA TYR A 32 -6.15 13.00 -2.56
C TYR A 32 -7.15 13.85 -1.77
N GLY A 33 -7.90 13.25 -0.83
CA GLY A 33 -8.78 13.97 0.08
C GLY A 33 -8.03 14.97 0.97
N ILE A 34 -6.87 14.58 1.52
CA ILE A 34 -6.00 15.49 2.28
C ILE A 34 -5.53 16.66 1.42
N LEU A 35 -5.14 16.40 0.16
CA LEU A 35 -4.77 17.48 -0.77
C LEU A 35 -5.95 18.37 -1.15
N ALA A 36 -7.15 17.81 -1.30
CA ALA A 36 -8.37 18.57 -1.57
C ALA A 36 -8.73 19.50 -0.40
N ILE A 37 -8.60 19.02 0.84
CA ILE A 37 -8.81 19.84 2.05
C ILE A 37 -7.79 20.99 2.08
N LYS A 38 -6.53 20.70 1.82
CA LYS A 38 -5.49 21.75 1.74
C LYS A 38 -5.82 22.78 0.66
N ASP A 39 -6.14 22.35 -0.55
CA ASP A 39 -6.49 23.24 -1.67
C ASP A 39 -7.75 24.08 -1.33
N LEU A 40 -8.69 23.53 -0.56
CA LEU A 40 -9.89 24.23 -0.09
C LEU A 40 -9.55 25.34 0.92
N ILE A 41 -8.67 25.05 1.88
CA ILE A 41 -8.22 26.02 2.89
C ILE A 41 -7.45 27.17 2.23
N GLU A 42 -6.58 26.86 1.26
CA GLU A 42 -5.74 27.86 0.57
C GLU A 42 -6.53 28.71 -0.43
N ASN A 43 -7.39 28.09 -1.27
CA ASN A 43 -8.06 28.81 -2.36
C ASN A 43 -9.44 29.37 -1.98
N LYS A 44 -10.07 28.84 -0.91
CA LYS A 44 -11.45 29.16 -0.46
C LYS A 44 -12.56 29.00 -1.52
N LYS A 45 -12.23 28.47 -2.70
CA LYS A 45 -13.15 28.30 -3.84
C LYS A 45 -13.60 26.85 -3.95
N LEU A 46 -14.68 26.53 -3.24
CA LEU A 46 -15.24 25.18 -3.18
C LEU A 46 -15.51 24.58 -4.57
N ASN A 47 -16.10 25.35 -5.49
CA ASN A 47 -16.45 24.87 -6.84
C ASN A 47 -15.23 24.39 -7.65
N LEU A 48 -14.09 25.08 -7.52
CA LEU A 48 -12.87 24.70 -8.25
C LEU A 48 -12.27 23.42 -7.68
N VAL A 49 -12.26 23.29 -6.35
CA VAL A 49 -11.76 22.09 -5.66
C VAL A 49 -12.63 20.89 -6.02
N ILE A 50 -13.96 21.02 -5.93
CA ILE A 50 -14.88 19.95 -6.32
C ILE A 50 -14.62 19.54 -7.76
N LYS A 51 -14.58 20.48 -8.71
CA LYS A 51 -14.33 20.16 -10.13
C LYS A 51 -12.98 19.43 -10.35
N LYS A 52 -11.94 19.82 -9.59
CA LYS A 52 -10.60 19.22 -9.68
C LYS A 52 -10.56 17.79 -9.11
N TYR A 53 -11.23 17.52 -8.00
CA TYR A 53 -11.14 16.22 -7.32
C TYR A 53 -12.33 15.29 -7.59
N PHE A 54 -13.41 15.78 -8.22
CA PHE A 54 -14.59 14.99 -8.58
C PHE A 54 -14.29 13.69 -9.31
N PRO A 55 -13.33 13.61 -10.27
CA PRO A 55 -13.00 12.36 -10.93
C PRO A 55 -12.61 11.22 -9.97
N PHE A 56 -12.09 11.51 -8.78
CA PHE A 56 -11.71 10.49 -7.79
C PHE A 56 -12.90 9.77 -7.14
N VAL A 57 -14.14 10.21 -7.38
CA VAL A 57 -15.37 9.46 -7.05
C VAL A 57 -15.42 8.11 -7.78
N LEU A 58 -14.65 7.92 -8.86
CA LEU A 58 -14.46 6.61 -9.49
C LEU A 58 -13.91 5.55 -8.52
N VAL A 59 -13.12 5.94 -7.51
CA VAL A 59 -12.57 5.00 -6.51
C VAL A 59 -13.67 4.36 -5.66
N PRO A 60 -14.53 5.10 -4.93
CA PRO A 60 -15.63 4.50 -4.17
C PRO A 60 -16.65 3.80 -5.07
N ILE A 61 -16.91 4.31 -6.29
CA ILE A 61 -17.75 3.59 -7.27
C ILE A 61 -17.17 2.20 -7.56
N THR A 62 -15.85 2.09 -7.74
CA THR A 62 -15.19 0.80 -7.96
C THR A 62 -15.37 -0.16 -6.79
N VAL A 63 -15.28 0.34 -5.54
CA VAL A 63 -15.56 -0.48 -4.34
C VAL A 63 -16.99 -1.01 -4.35
N ILE A 64 -17.96 -0.14 -4.64
CA ILE A 64 -19.38 -0.51 -4.71
C ILE A 64 -19.61 -1.56 -5.79
N LEU A 65 -19.00 -1.40 -6.97
CA LEU A 65 -19.10 -2.37 -8.06
C LEU A 65 -18.54 -3.74 -7.66
N ILE A 66 -17.43 -3.78 -6.93
CA ILE A 66 -16.84 -5.04 -6.44
C ILE A 66 -17.76 -5.72 -5.42
N PHE A 67 -18.32 -4.97 -4.47
CA PHE A 67 -19.26 -5.53 -3.50
C PHE A 67 -20.57 -5.97 -4.16
N TYR A 68 -21.00 -5.28 -5.21
CA TYR A 68 -22.11 -5.73 -6.03
C TYR A 68 -21.80 -7.03 -6.78
N LEU A 69 -20.59 -7.20 -7.31
CA LEU A 69 -20.16 -8.48 -7.88
C LEU A 69 -20.17 -9.60 -6.83
N TYR A 70 -19.72 -9.34 -5.60
CA TYR A 70 -19.82 -10.31 -4.51
C TYR A 70 -21.27 -10.67 -4.17
N TYR A 71 -22.17 -9.68 -4.18
CA TYR A 71 -23.60 -9.92 -3.99
C TYR A 71 -24.17 -10.84 -5.08
N LEU A 72 -23.84 -10.61 -6.35
CA LEU A 72 -24.29 -11.48 -7.44
C LEU A 72 -23.78 -12.92 -7.33
N GLN A 73 -22.59 -13.13 -6.75
CA GLN A 73 -21.99 -14.46 -6.61
C GLN A 73 -22.43 -15.21 -5.35
N THR A 74 -22.59 -14.49 -4.24
CA THR A 74 -22.76 -15.10 -2.90
C THR A 74 -24.12 -14.79 -2.26
N GLY A 75 -24.92 -13.92 -2.88
CA GLY A 75 -26.13 -13.35 -2.27
C GLY A 75 -25.85 -12.32 -1.17
N ASN A 76 -24.59 -11.98 -0.92
CA ASN A 76 -24.20 -11.12 0.19
C ASN A 76 -23.25 -9.98 -0.24
N PHE A 77 -23.71 -8.73 -0.09
CA PHE A 77 -22.94 -7.54 -0.41
C PHE A 77 -21.70 -7.35 0.48
N TRP A 78 -21.79 -7.80 1.74
CA TRP A 78 -20.73 -7.68 2.73
C TRP A 78 -19.88 -8.95 2.85
N ALA A 79 -19.94 -9.85 1.86
CA ALA A 79 -19.21 -11.12 1.86
C ALA A 79 -17.71 -10.95 2.18
N TYR A 80 -17.10 -9.86 1.68
CA TYR A 80 -15.72 -9.52 2.00
C TYR A 80 -15.47 -9.41 3.51
N PHE A 81 -16.34 -8.78 4.30
CA PHE A 81 -16.09 -8.61 5.74
C PHE A 81 -16.41 -9.85 6.58
N GLN A 82 -17.09 -10.84 5.99
CA GLN A 82 -17.45 -12.08 6.67
C GLN A 82 -16.44 -13.20 6.45
N SER A 83 -15.59 -13.06 5.44
CA SER A 83 -14.39 -13.88 5.31
C SER A 83 -13.43 -13.51 6.45
N GLY A 84 -13.20 -14.45 7.38
CA GLY A 84 -12.59 -14.24 8.70
C GLY A 84 -11.14 -13.72 8.76
N ASP A 85 -10.58 -13.24 7.64
CA ASP A 85 -9.18 -12.86 7.48
C ASP A 85 -8.95 -11.55 6.68
N ASN A 86 -9.85 -10.58 6.83
CA ASN A 86 -9.82 -9.39 5.95
C ASN A 86 -9.42 -8.07 6.61
N PHE A 87 -9.24 -8.06 7.94
CA PHE A 87 -8.93 -6.82 8.66
C PHE A 87 -7.74 -6.99 9.61
N HIS A 88 -6.54 -6.68 9.10
CA HIS A 88 -5.31 -6.63 9.88
C HIS A 88 -5.01 -5.23 10.44
N LEU A 89 -5.86 -4.24 10.15
CA LEU A 89 -5.78 -2.87 10.65
C LEU A 89 -6.31 -2.78 12.08
N ASN A 90 -5.51 -2.19 12.96
CA ASN A 90 -5.83 -2.02 14.38
C ASN A 90 -5.67 -0.54 14.76
N PRO A 91 -6.38 -0.05 15.80
CA PRO A 91 -6.29 1.36 16.20
C PRO A 91 -4.94 1.74 16.82
N LEU A 92 -4.17 0.76 17.31
CA LEU A 92 -2.88 0.99 17.95
C LEU A 92 -1.73 0.71 16.96
N PRO A 93 -0.73 1.60 16.86
CA PRO A 93 0.44 1.35 16.05
C PRO A 93 1.33 0.27 16.67
N TYR A 94 2.15 -0.36 15.83
CA TYR A 94 3.21 -1.31 16.24
C TYR A 94 2.73 -2.62 16.87
N LEU A 95 1.45 -2.95 16.74
CA LEU A 95 0.90 -4.21 17.23
C LEU A 95 1.51 -5.46 16.57
N VAL A 96 2.22 -5.30 15.44
CA VAL A 96 3.06 -6.35 14.85
C VAL A 96 4.10 -6.93 15.82
N PHE A 97 4.54 -6.18 16.84
CA PHE A 97 5.49 -6.67 17.84
C PHE A 97 4.87 -7.49 18.97
N ILE A 98 3.55 -7.67 18.97
CA ILE A 98 2.87 -8.59 19.89
C ILE A 98 2.86 -9.97 19.24
N SER A 99 3.86 -10.80 19.55
CA SER A 99 4.08 -12.11 18.93
C SER A 99 2.89 -13.08 19.08
N THR A 100 2.06 -12.89 20.11
CA THR A 100 0.87 -13.72 20.41
C THR A 100 -0.35 -13.38 19.57
N LYS A 101 -0.32 -12.30 18.78
CA LYS A 101 -1.43 -11.96 17.89
C LYS A 101 -1.45 -12.89 16.67
N SER A 102 -2.67 -13.15 16.20
CA SER A 102 -2.90 -13.87 14.94
C SER A 102 -2.09 -13.21 13.81
N TRP A 103 -1.58 -14.03 12.89
CA TRP A 103 -0.74 -13.62 11.75
C TRP A 103 0.68 -13.14 12.05
N ILE A 104 1.13 -13.19 13.30
CA ILE A 104 2.52 -12.88 13.67
C ILE A 104 3.26 -14.16 14.07
N ASN A 105 2.78 -14.87 15.11
CA ASN A 105 3.21 -16.21 15.52
C ASN A 105 4.74 -16.43 15.59
N THR A 106 5.52 -15.38 15.88
CA THR A 106 6.97 -15.45 16.01
C THR A 106 7.51 -14.29 16.82
N ILE A 107 8.64 -14.51 17.50
CA ILE A 107 9.37 -13.49 18.25
C ILE A 107 10.45 -12.81 17.41
N TRP A 108 10.86 -13.43 16.30
CA TRP A 108 11.89 -12.93 15.39
C TRP A 108 11.27 -11.88 14.49
N LEU A 109 11.36 -10.60 14.88
CA LEU A 109 10.71 -9.46 14.22
C LEU A 109 11.70 -8.31 13.91
N GLU A 110 12.99 -8.59 13.94
CA GLU A 110 14.07 -7.64 13.71
C GLU A 110 14.01 -7.05 12.29
N ASP A 111 13.65 -7.87 11.30
CA ASP A 111 13.42 -7.42 9.93
C ASP A 111 12.29 -6.39 9.83
N VAL A 112 11.22 -6.52 10.62
CA VAL A 112 10.14 -5.53 10.69
C VAL A 112 10.66 -4.18 11.20
N VAL A 113 11.55 -4.21 12.20
CA VAL A 113 12.21 -2.99 12.70
C VAL A 113 13.01 -2.32 11.58
N TYR A 114 13.79 -3.08 10.80
CA TYR A 114 14.56 -2.53 9.69
C TYR A 114 13.67 -1.98 8.57
N ILE A 115 12.57 -2.66 8.24
CA ILE A 115 11.59 -2.20 7.26
C ILE A 115 10.98 -0.87 7.71
N PHE A 116 10.52 -0.77 8.96
CA PHE A 116 9.96 0.48 9.48
C PHE A 116 11.00 1.59 9.53
N PHE A 117 12.23 1.30 9.96
CA PHE A 117 13.30 2.30 9.95
C PHE A 117 13.52 2.87 8.54
N LEU A 118 13.70 2.01 7.54
CA LEU A 118 13.92 2.42 6.15
C LEU A 118 12.72 3.18 5.59
N ALA A 119 11.50 2.74 5.90
CA ALA A 119 10.28 3.38 5.42
C ALA A 119 10.04 4.74 6.09
N ILE A 120 10.12 4.82 7.42
CA ILE A 120 9.94 6.07 8.18
C ILE A 120 10.99 7.09 7.74
N TYR A 121 12.27 6.71 7.68
CA TYR A 121 13.33 7.63 7.26
C TYR A 121 13.19 8.02 5.79
N GLY A 122 12.76 7.10 4.93
CA GLY A 122 12.50 7.37 3.50
C GLY A 122 11.36 8.37 3.30
N VAL A 123 10.23 8.14 3.98
CA VAL A 123 9.07 9.05 3.97
C VAL A 123 9.45 10.40 4.58
N TYR A 124 10.20 10.45 5.69
CA TYR A 124 10.72 11.70 6.25
C TYR A 124 11.52 12.52 5.22
N LYS A 125 12.42 11.87 4.46
CA LYS A 125 13.17 12.54 3.38
C LYS A 125 12.27 13.06 2.27
N LEU A 126 11.22 12.32 1.91
CA LEU A 126 10.24 12.76 0.91
C LEU A 126 9.46 13.98 1.40
N VAL A 127 8.94 13.93 2.62
CA VAL A 127 8.21 15.05 3.26
C VAL A 127 9.09 16.29 3.32
N LYS A 128 10.37 16.15 3.72
CA LYS A 128 11.32 17.26 3.75
C LYS A 128 11.59 17.86 2.36
N LYS A 129 11.66 17.02 1.32
CA LYS A 129 12.00 17.44 -0.05
C LYS A 129 10.81 18.00 -0.84
N TYR A 130 9.68 17.31 -0.79
CA TYR A 130 8.50 17.61 -1.62
C TYR A 130 7.36 18.27 -0.82
N LYS A 131 7.50 18.43 0.51
CA LYS A 131 6.51 19.08 1.39
C LYS A 131 5.12 18.44 1.24
N PHE A 132 4.04 19.24 1.29
CA PHE A 132 2.65 18.84 1.05
C PHE A 132 2.34 18.64 -0.44
N ASP A 133 3.05 17.71 -1.08
CA ASP A 133 2.79 17.22 -2.44
C ASP A 133 2.35 15.76 -2.39
N ILE A 134 1.65 15.28 -3.43
CA ILE A 134 1.22 13.88 -3.52
C ILE A 134 2.39 12.89 -3.36
N THR A 135 3.60 13.26 -3.79
CA THR A 135 4.82 12.44 -3.67
C THR A 135 5.23 12.20 -2.21
N SER A 136 4.79 13.05 -1.28
CA SER A 136 5.01 12.88 0.17
C SER A 136 3.76 12.39 0.88
N VAL A 137 2.60 12.96 0.56
CA VAL A 137 1.34 12.72 1.28
C VAL A 137 0.91 11.27 1.10
N TYR A 138 0.97 10.73 -0.12
CA TYR A 138 0.57 9.33 -0.33
C TYR A 138 1.46 8.34 0.44
N PRO A 139 2.81 8.39 0.33
CA PRO A 139 3.66 7.52 1.14
C PRO A 139 3.49 7.69 2.64
N LEU A 140 3.21 8.91 3.11
CA LEU A 140 2.96 9.18 4.52
C LEU A 140 1.66 8.54 5.01
N VAL A 141 0.54 8.75 4.31
CA VAL A 141 -0.76 8.14 4.64
C VAL A 141 -0.63 6.61 4.66
N PHE A 142 0.04 6.06 3.65
CA PHE A 142 0.22 4.63 3.53
C PHE A 142 1.13 4.06 4.63
N LEU A 143 2.22 4.76 4.98
CA LEU A 143 3.08 4.39 6.10
C LEU A 143 2.29 4.39 7.41
N ILE A 144 1.52 5.44 7.69
CA ILE A 144 0.68 5.51 8.91
C ILE A 144 -0.28 4.33 8.96
N ALA A 145 -0.98 4.03 7.86
CA ALA A 145 -1.86 2.86 7.78
C ALA A 145 -1.09 1.55 8.00
N THR A 146 0.14 1.44 7.50
CA THR A 146 0.98 0.24 7.69
C THR A 146 1.44 0.08 9.15
N LEU A 147 1.71 1.16 9.87
CA LEU A 147 2.06 1.10 11.30
C LEU A 147 0.93 0.50 12.14
N LEU A 148 -0.31 0.61 11.68
CA LEU A 148 -1.52 0.08 12.30
C LEU A 148 -1.79 -1.40 11.92
N VAL A 149 -0.97 -2.00 11.05
CA VAL A 149 -1.13 -3.40 10.63
C VAL A 149 -0.49 -4.33 11.67
N ALA A 150 -1.26 -5.31 12.14
CA ALA A 150 -0.79 -6.37 13.04
C ALA A 150 -0.59 -7.68 12.25
N HIS A 151 0.44 -7.73 11.39
CA HIS A 151 0.72 -8.86 10.53
C HIS A 151 2.24 -9.03 10.34
N ARG A 152 2.76 -10.27 10.29
CA ARG A 152 4.20 -10.55 10.15
C ARG A 152 4.82 -9.93 8.89
N ASP A 153 4.12 -10.09 7.77
CA ASP A 153 4.56 -9.70 6.42
C ASP A 153 4.47 -8.19 6.13
N ILE A 154 4.91 -7.32 7.03
CA ILE A 154 4.88 -5.85 6.83
C ILE A 154 5.53 -5.43 5.51
N SER A 155 6.59 -6.13 5.07
CA SER A 155 7.22 -5.90 3.77
C SER A 155 6.22 -5.95 2.61
N ARG A 156 5.27 -6.89 2.63
CA ARG A 156 4.25 -7.04 1.59
C ARG A 156 3.21 -5.92 1.65
N TYR A 157 2.77 -5.57 2.85
CA TYR A 157 1.81 -4.48 3.05
C TYR A 157 2.36 -3.15 2.57
N ILE A 158 3.64 -2.85 2.85
CA ILE A 158 4.27 -1.57 2.51
C ILE A 158 4.77 -1.46 1.06
N SER A 159 4.71 -2.55 0.29
CA SER A 159 5.17 -2.61 -1.09
C SER A 159 4.63 -1.52 -2.04
N PRO A 160 3.38 -0.99 -1.89
CA PRO A 160 2.88 0.06 -2.77
C PRO A 160 3.68 1.38 -2.70
N ILE A 161 4.40 1.62 -1.61
CA ILE A 161 5.24 2.83 -1.47
C ILE A 161 6.70 2.61 -1.86
N TYR A 162 7.12 1.40 -2.24
CA TYR A 162 8.50 1.11 -2.63
C TYR A 162 9.06 2.05 -3.70
N PRO A 163 8.33 2.40 -4.78
CA PRO A 163 8.84 3.36 -5.77
C PRO A 163 9.20 4.73 -5.15
N PHE A 164 8.44 5.16 -4.14
CA PHE A 164 8.69 6.41 -3.42
C PHE A 164 9.87 6.28 -2.45
N LEU A 165 10.01 5.12 -1.79
CA LEU A 165 11.17 4.85 -0.94
C LEU A 165 12.46 4.84 -1.78
N LEU A 166 12.46 4.18 -2.94
CA LEU A 166 13.60 4.22 -3.88
C LEU A 166 13.92 5.65 -4.31
N LEU A 167 12.90 6.46 -4.63
CA LEU A 167 13.07 7.88 -4.93
C LEU A 167 13.73 8.65 -3.77
N SER A 168 13.35 8.34 -2.53
CA SER A 168 13.90 8.98 -1.34
C SER A 168 15.39 8.66 -1.13
N TYR A 169 15.84 7.47 -1.53
CA TYR A 169 17.22 7.01 -1.41
C TYR A 169 18.01 7.09 -2.72
N GLN A 170 17.49 7.77 -3.75
CA GLN A 170 18.10 7.82 -5.08
C GLN A 170 19.58 8.24 -5.07
N LYS A 171 20.00 9.14 -4.16
CA LYS A 171 21.39 9.60 -4.10
C LYS A 171 22.31 8.51 -3.58
N GLN A 172 21.87 7.79 -2.54
CA GLN A 172 22.59 6.66 -1.96
C GLN A 172 22.63 5.48 -2.93
N LEU A 173 21.47 5.07 -3.46
CA LEU A 173 21.35 3.93 -4.38
C LEU A 173 22.15 4.12 -5.68
N ASN A 174 22.41 5.37 -6.08
CA ASN A 174 23.20 5.66 -7.27
C ASN A 174 24.72 5.66 -7.06
N GLN A 175 25.21 5.52 -5.82
CA GLN A 175 26.64 5.42 -5.55
C GLN A 175 27.20 4.12 -6.12
N LYS A 176 28.38 4.17 -6.74
CA LYS A 176 29.02 3.01 -7.37
C LYS A 176 29.19 1.84 -6.39
N SER A 177 29.60 2.13 -5.15
CA SER A 177 29.74 1.13 -4.08
C SER A 177 28.43 0.39 -3.81
N ILE A 178 27.33 1.12 -3.60
CA ILE A 178 26.01 0.53 -3.33
C ILE A 178 25.51 -0.26 -4.55
N LYS A 179 25.71 0.24 -5.77
CA LYS A 179 25.36 -0.51 -6.99
C LYS A 179 26.11 -1.84 -7.07
N THR A 180 27.41 -1.86 -6.78
CA THR A 180 28.18 -3.11 -6.76
C THR A 180 27.62 -4.09 -5.73
N VAL A 181 27.29 -3.63 -4.53
CA VAL A 181 26.67 -4.48 -3.49
C VAL A 181 25.34 -5.05 -3.96
N LEU A 182 24.48 -4.23 -4.58
CA LEU A 182 23.18 -4.70 -5.12
C LEU A 182 23.37 -5.76 -6.21
N ILE A 183 24.36 -5.61 -7.08
CA ILE A 183 24.68 -6.61 -8.12
C ILE A 183 25.14 -7.93 -7.47
N LEU A 184 26.00 -7.84 -6.46
CA LEU A 184 26.48 -9.02 -5.72
C LEU A 184 25.36 -9.75 -4.95
N LEU A 185 24.26 -9.05 -4.61
CA LEU A 185 23.10 -9.66 -3.97
C LEU A 185 22.16 -10.38 -4.95
N ILE A 186 22.27 -10.16 -6.27
CA ILE A 186 21.38 -10.77 -7.27
C ILE A 186 21.33 -12.30 -7.15
N PRO A 187 22.45 -13.05 -7.04
CA PRO A 187 22.40 -14.50 -6.89
C PRO A 187 21.62 -14.93 -5.64
N ALA A 188 21.81 -14.25 -4.51
CA ALA A 188 21.09 -14.55 -3.27
C ALA A 188 19.58 -14.29 -3.42
N ILE A 189 19.20 -13.20 -4.08
CA ILE A 189 17.79 -12.88 -4.37
C ILE A 189 17.16 -13.94 -5.28
N ILE A 190 17.88 -14.41 -6.31
CA ILE A 190 17.40 -15.46 -7.22
C ILE A 190 17.22 -16.77 -6.46
N LEU A 191 18.20 -17.19 -5.66
CA LEU A 191 18.10 -18.42 -4.86
C LEU A 191 16.96 -18.35 -3.85
N TYR A 192 16.80 -17.21 -3.18
CA TYR A 192 15.64 -16.94 -2.32
C TYR A 192 14.32 -17.05 -3.08
N ALA A 193 14.23 -16.45 -4.28
CA ALA A 193 13.02 -16.50 -5.09
C ALA A 193 12.68 -17.93 -5.54
N ILE A 194 13.68 -18.72 -5.96
CA ILE A 194 13.50 -20.14 -6.29
C ILE A 194 12.98 -20.91 -5.08
N ASN A 195 13.62 -20.76 -3.92
CA ASN A 195 13.20 -21.42 -2.69
C ASN A 195 11.76 -21.03 -2.31
N PHE A 196 11.44 -19.73 -2.37
CA PHE A 196 10.10 -19.23 -2.11
C PHE A 196 9.07 -19.82 -3.07
N ILE A 197 9.35 -19.89 -4.37
CA ILE A 197 8.44 -20.48 -5.36
C ILE A 197 8.24 -21.98 -5.09
N CYS A 198 9.31 -22.73 -4.80
CA CYS A 198 9.23 -24.16 -4.51
C CYS A 198 8.50 -24.47 -3.19
N GLY A 199 8.69 -23.64 -2.16
CA GLY A 199 8.09 -23.82 -0.84
C GLY A 199 6.68 -23.22 -0.69
N ASN A 200 6.30 -22.26 -1.54
CA ASN A 200 4.98 -21.67 -1.55
C ASN A 200 4.00 -22.54 -2.35
N THR A 201 3.76 -23.76 -1.85
CA THR A 201 2.72 -24.64 -2.35
C THR A 201 1.37 -24.10 -1.89
N ALA A 202 0.51 -23.66 -2.81
CA ALA A 202 -0.87 -23.37 -2.48
C ALA A 202 -1.49 -24.64 -1.85
N PRO A 203 -2.22 -24.54 -0.72
CA PRO A 203 -2.99 -25.68 -0.25
C PRO A 203 -3.92 -26.08 -1.39
N ILE A 204 -3.88 -27.37 -1.76
CA ILE A 204 -4.76 -27.92 -2.79
C ILE A 204 -6.19 -27.53 -2.40
N SER A 205 -6.80 -26.63 -3.18
CA SER A 205 -8.13 -26.10 -2.89
C SER A 205 -9.24 -27.10 -3.19
N ASP A 206 -8.90 -28.22 -3.84
CA ASP A 206 -9.82 -29.26 -4.27
C ASP A 206 -9.28 -30.65 -3.91
N TRP A 207 -9.82 -31.22 -2.83
CA TRP A 207 -9.54 -32.59 -2.38
C TRP A 207 -10.46 -33.63 -3.03
N THR A 208 -11.29 -33.27 -4.02
CA THR A 208 -12.24 -34.20 -4.65
C THR A 208 -11.56 -35.42 -5.27
N ASN A 209 -10.27 -35.33 -5.61
CA ASN A 209 -9.49 -36.47 -6.11
C ASN A 209 -8.89 -37.39 -5.02
N TYR A 210 -9.09 -37.07 -3.73
CA TYR A 210 -8.57 -37.83 -2.58
C TYR A 210 -9.66 -38.30 -1.59
N LEU A 211 -10.94 -38.08 -1.91
CA LEU A 211 -12.13 -38.61 -1.22
C LEU A 211 -12.83 -39.63 -2.12
#